data_AF-A0A842U626-F1
#
_entry.id   AF-A0A842U626-F1
#
_cell.length_a   1.000
_cell.length_b   1.000
_cell.length_c   1.000
_cell.angle_alpha   90.00
_cell.angle_beta   90.00
_cell.angle_gamma   90.00
#
_symmetry.space_group_name_H-M   'P 1'
#
loop_
_entity.id
_entity.type
_entity.pdbx_description
1 polymer ?
#
loop_
_entity_poly.entity_id
_entity_poly.type
_entity_poly.pdbx_seq_one_letter_code
_entity_poly.pdbx_strand_id
1 'polypeptide(L)'
;MKCNSELPYIEFDTDETLPLWYNFNIQKKITELSRQVRTYLKCKESTILYRFRTNNSNYLVKNNEKLQKNINLFDRNASTFLRACRKINELGEDFENSLEFFIQKVNSVGDKDSRTLISELFQGTLDVMLIIHQLSEQELHHYPSHLKLVVELMRKVCVVLMYAKEWASEFYEELGKNYSQLKKEVRSLIPDRVLEKKEMRQKKLPEEF
;
A
#
# COMPACT_ATOMS: atom_id res chain seq x y z
N MET A 1 4.62 13.33 -73.23
CA MET A 1 4.19 12.72 -71.95
C MET A 1 5.05 13.29 -70.83
N LYS A 2 4.48 14.18 -70.00
CA LYS A 2 5.07 14.59 -68.71
C LYS A 2 4.03 14.22 -67.65
N CYS A 3 4.41 13.32 -66.75
CA CYS A 3 3.57 12.90 -65.63
C CYS A 3 3.95 13.77 -64.44
N ASN A 4 3.15 14.81 -64.17
CA ASN A 4 3.22 15.54 -62.90
C ASN A 4 2.25 14.85 -61.94
N SER A 5 2.75 13.94 -61.12
CA SER A 5 2.02 13.40 -59.98
C SER A 5 2.40 14.20 -58.73
N GLU A 6 1.82 15.39 -58.59
CA GLU A 6 1.75 16.05 -57.28
C GLU A 6 0.72 15.28 -56.46
N LEU A 7 1.20 14.43 -55.56
CA LEU A 7 0.39 13.78 -54.54
C LEU A 7 -0.31 14.88 -53.73
N PRO A 8 -1.64 14.82 -53.56
CA PRO A 8 -2.34 15.81 -52.74
C PRO A 8 -1.78 15.71 -51.33
N TYR A 9 -1.25 16.84 -50.83
CA TYR A 9 -0.86 16.99 -49.45
C TYR A 9 -2.13 16.80 -48.62
N ILE A 10 -2.23 15.66 -47.93
CA ILE A 10 -3.25 15.46 -46.90
C ILE A 10 -2.85 16.40 -45.78
N GLU A 11 -3.39 17.62 -45.79
CA GLU A 11 -3.51 18.43 -44.60
C GLU A 11 -4.34 17.62 -43.62
N PHE A 12 -3.66 16.90 -42.74
CA PHE A 12 -4.28 16.50 -41.48
C PHE A 12 -4.56 17.81 -40.77
N ASP A 13 -5.79 18.31 -40.91
CA ASP A 13 -6.41 19.08 -39.85
C ASP A 13 -6.11 18.29 -38.58
N THR A 14 -5.20 18.82 -37.75
CA THR A 14 -4.89 18.23 -36.46
C THR A 14 -6.10 18.47 -35.59
N ASP A 15 -7.08 17.63 -35.86
CA ASP A 15 -8.26 17.31 -35.10
C ASP A 15 -7.88 17.46 -33.63
N GLU A 16 -8.44 18.47 -32.96
CA GLU A 16 -8.38 18.75 -31.52
C GLU A 16 -8.91 17.58 -30.65
N THR A 17 -9.08 16.42 -31.27
CA THR A 17 -9.62 15.16 -30.77
C THR A 17 -8.54 14.09 -30.61
N LEU A 18 -7.26 14.47 -30.44
CA LEU A 18 -6.29 13.60 -29.79
C LEU A 18 -6.88 13.19 -28.41
N PRO A 19 -7.19 11.91 -28.17
CA PRO A 19 -8.51 11.55 -27.65
C PRO A 19 -8.65 11.85 -26.16
N LEU A 20 -9.74 12.51 -25.77
CA LEU A 20 -10.15 12.76 -24.37
C LEU A 20 -9.92 11.54 -23.42
N TRP A 21 -10.07 10.32 -23.93
CA TRP A 21 -9.81 9.08 -23.22
C TRP A 21 -8.34 8.90 -22.78
N TYR A 22 -7.39 9.29 -23.63
CA TYR A 22 -5.96 9.26 -23.33
C TYR A 22 -5.63 10.25 -22.20
N ASN A 23 -6.16 11.48 -22.29
CA ASN A 23 -6.00 12.51 -21.27
C ASN A 23 -6.58 12.07 -19.92
N PHE A 24 -7.77 11.46 -19.93
CA PHE A 24 -8.42 10.96 -18.71
C PHE A 24 -7.61 9.84 -18.02
N ASN A 25 -7.07 8.91 -18.80
CA ASN A 25 -6.25 7.81 -18.25
C ASN A 25 -4.94 8.32 -17.66
N ILE A 26 -4.28 9.28 -18.33
CA ILE A 26 -3.07 9.93 -17.79
C ILE A 26 -3.40 10.67 -16.50
N GLN A 27 -4.47 11.46 -16.48
CA GLN A 27 -4.86 12.21 -15.30
C GLN A 27 -5.12 11.29 -14.10
N LYS A 28 -5.78 10.15 -14.31
CA LYS A 28 -5.96 9.14 -13.25
C LYS A 28 -4.64 8.57 -12.75
N LYS A 29 -3.72 8.24 -13.66
CA LYS A 29 -2.38 7.74 -13.32
C LYS A 29 -1.59 8.76 -12.50
N ILE A 30 -1.55 10.02 -12.95
CA ILE A 30 -0.87 11.11 -12.22
C ILE A 30 -1.49 11.32 -10.84
N THR A 31 -2.82 11.32 -10.76
CA THR A 31 -3.54 11.46 -9.49
C THR A 31 -3.18 10.33 -8.53
N GLU A 32 -3.11 9.09 -9.02
CA GLU A 32 -2.70 7.94 -8.23
C GLU A 32 -1.27 8.09 -7.69
N LEU A 33 -0.30 8.37 -8.56
CA LEU A 33 1.10 8.53 -8.15
C LEU A 33 1.25 9.68 -7.14
N SER A 34 0.58 10.81 -7.39
CA SER A 34 0.57 11.96 -6.49
C SER A 34 0.00 11.61 -5.11
N ARG A 35 -1.08 10.80 -5.08
CA ARG A 35 -1.67 10.29 -3.84
C ARG A 35 -0.66 9.41 -3.08
N GLN A 36 0.09 8.57 -3.76
CA GLN A 36 1.10 7.72 -3.13
C GLN A 36 2.27 8.51 -2.56
N VAL A 37 2.77 9.50 -3.29
CA VAL A 37 3.81 10.42 -2.79
C VAL A 37 3.31 11.16 -1.55
N ARG A 38 2.11 11.74 -1.60
CA ARG A 38 1.51 12.46 -0.46
C ARG A 38 1.35 11.56 0.76
N THR A 39 0.89 10.33 0.56
CA THR A 39 0.73 9.34 1.64
C THR A 39 2.07 9.03 2.31
N TYR A 40 3.14 8.83 1.54
CA TYR A 40 4.48 8.62 2.08
C TYR A 40 4.97 9.83 2.87
N LEU A 41 4.82 11.05 2.33
CA LEU A 41 5.22 12.28 3.00
C LEU A 41 4.44 12.47 4.31
N LYS A 42 3.15 12.14 4.35
CA LYS A 42 2.32 12.17 5.56
C LYS A 42 2.77 11.16 6.62
N CYS A 43 3.20 9.98 6.21
CA CYS A 43 3.79 8.99 7.12
C CYS A 43 5.14 9.49 7.69
N LYS A 44 5.96 10.14 6.86
CA LYS A 44 7.22 10.74 7.27
C LYS A 44 7.01 11.92 8.23
N GLU A 45 6.09 12.82 7.91
CA GLU A 45 5.64 13.91 8.79
C GLU A 45 5.18 13.35 10.14
N SER A 46 4.33 12.31 10.13
CA SER A 46 3.85 11.67 11.35
C SER A 46 4.99 11.07 12.19
N THR A 47 6.00 10.51 11.54
CA THR A 47 7.19 9.97 12.22
C THR A 47 8.01 11.08 12.89
N ILE A 48 8.19 12.21 12.21
CA ILE A 48 8.87 13.40 12.75
C ILE A 48 8.08 13.96 13.95
N LEU A 49 6.77 14.16 13.80
CA LEU A 49 5.90 14.66 14.88
C LEU A 49 5.94 13.75 16.10
N TYR A 50 5.93 12.43 15.89
CA TYR A 50 6.07 11.47 16.98
C TYR A 50 7.40 11.61 17.72
N ARG A 51 8.52 11.76 16.99
CA ARG A 51 9.87 11.92 17.57
C ARG A 51 9.99 13.15 18.47
N PHE A 52 9.40 14.28 18.06
CA PHE A 52 9.51 15.55 18.76
C PHE A 52 8.33 15.84 19.70
N ARG A 53 7.47 14.86 19.94
CA ARG A 53 6.35 15.00 20.87
C ARG A 53 6.87 15.17 22.29
N THR A 54 6.41 16.22 22.98
CA THR A 54 6.71 16.41 24.40
C THR A 54 5.98 15.35 25.24
N ASN A 55 6.71 14.74 26.20
CA ASN A 55 6.21 13.67 27.09
C ASN A 55 4.99 14.08 27.94
N ASN A 56 4.67 15.39 28.03
CA ASN A 56 3.55 15.92 28.82
C ASN A 56 2.19 15.90 28.11
N SER A 57 2.13 15.33 26.92
CA SER A 57 0.92 15.45 26.12
C SER A 57 -0.08 14.34 26.43
N ASN A 58 -0.91 14.62 27.45
CA ASN A 58 -2.30 14.19 27.53
C ASN A 58 -3.04 14.73 26.30
N TYR A 59 -2.68 14.28 25.10
CA TYR A 59 -3.56 14.41 23.95
C TYR A 59 -4.76 13.57 24.32
N LEU A 60 -5.83 14.25 24.73
CA LEU A 60 -7.17 13.71 24.62
C LEU A 60 -7.29 13.27 23.17
N VAL A 61 -7.10 11.99 22.93
CA VAL A 61 -7.47 11.36 21.68
C VAL A 61 -8.96 11.62 21.59
N LYS A 62 -9.33 12.71 20.92
CA LYS A 62 -10.73 13.06 20.71
C LYS A 62 -11.30 11.84 20.01
N ASN A 63 -12.28 11.21 20.66
CA ASN A 63 -12.82 9.94 20.21
C ASN A 63 -13.47 10.17 18.84
N ASN A 64 -12.68 10.03 17.78
CA ASN A 64 -13.06 10.37 16.44
C ASN A 64 -13.59 9.09 15.82
N GLU A 65 -14.92 8.96 15.85
CA GLU A 65 -15.60 7.79 15.31
C GLU A 65 -15.17 7.47 13.88
N LYS A 66 -14.88 8.48 13.06
CA LYS A 66 -14.40 8.30 11.68
C LYS A 66 -13.01 7.66 11.66
N LEU A 67 -12.10 8.09 12.53
CA LEU A 67 -10.77 7.51 12.65
C LEU A 67 -10.83 6.07 13.17
N GLN A 68 -11.66 5.80 14.18
CA GLN A 68 -11.83 4.43 14.68
C GLN A 68 -12.43 3.51 13.61
N LYS A 69 -13.40 3.99 12.83
CA LYS A 69 -13.94 3.26 11.68
C LYS A 69 -12.85 2.96 10.64
N ASN A 70 -12.00 3.94 10.35
CA ASN A 70 -10.91 3.76 9.40
C ASN A 70 -9.84 2.80 9.90
N ILE A 71 -9.50 2.83 11.19
CA ILE A 71 -8.59 1.87 11.82
C ILE A 71 -9.15 0.45 11.72
N ASN A 72 -10.41 0.25 12.08
CA ASN A 72 -11.04 -1.07 11.99
C ASN A 72 -11.09 -1.58 10.55
N LEU A 73 -11.36 -0.69 9.59
CA LEU A 73 -11.35 -1.02 8.17
C LEU A 73 -9.94 -1.36 7.69
N PHE A 74 -8.93 -0.63 8.15
CA PHE A 74 -7.53 -0.92 7.88
C PHE A 74 -7.14 -2.29 8.42
N ASP A 75 -7.44 -2.61 9.67
CA ASP A 75 -7.10 -3.90 10.28
C ASP A 75 -7.72 -5.06 9.49
N ARG A 76 -8.98 -4.91 9.07
CA ARG A 76 -9.68 -5.90 8.24
C ARG A 76 -9.00 -6.05 6.87
N ASN A 77 -8.77 -4.96 6.17
CA ASN A 77 -8.20 -4.97 4.83
C ASN A 77 -6.74 -5.48 4.84
N ALA A 78 -5.94 -5.02 5.80
CA ALA A 78 -4.58 -5.48 6.03
C ALA A 78 -4.55 -6.98 6.34
N SER A 79 -5.47 -7.49 7.18
CA SER A 79 -5.57 -8.92 7.48
C SER A 79 -5.91 -9.76 6.25
N THR A 80 -6.84 -9.29 5.41
CA THR A 80 -7.19 -9.95 4.14
C THR A 80 -6.02 -9.95 3.17
N PHE A 81 -5.37 -8.80 2.98
CA PHE A 81 -4.18 -8.67 2.13
C PHE A 81 -3.04 -9.58 2.61
N LEU A 82 -2.71 -9.56 3.91
CA LEU A 82 -1.67 -10.42 4.49
C LEU A 82 -2.01 -11.90 4.39
N ARG A 83 -3.29 -12.27 4.41
CA ARG A 83 -3.71 -13.66 4.16
C ARG A 83 -3.46 -14.06 2.71
N ALA A 84 -3.78 -13.21 1.74
CA ALA A 84 -3.47 -13.45 0.34
C ALA A 84 -1.95 -13.55 0.11
N CYS A 85 -1.16 -12.64 0.71
CA CYS A 85 0.29 -12.72 0.66
C CYS A 85 0.83 -14.05 1.21
N ARG A 86 0.29 -14.54 2.34
CA ARG A 86 0.70 -15.81 2.94
C ARG A 86 0.44 -17.00 2.03
N LYS A 87 -0.75 -17.09 1.42
CA LYS A 87 -1.08 -18.15 0.45
C LYS A 87 -0.10 -18.19 -0.73
N ILE A 88 0.37 -17.03 -1.19
CA ILE A 88 1.39 -16.94 -2.24
C ILE A 88 2.75 -17.41 -1.72
N ASN A 89 3.12 -16.99 -0.50
CA ASN A 89 4.41 -17.28 0.11
C ASN A 89 4.54 -18.69 0.70
N GLU A 90 3.46 -19.47 0.79
CA GLU A 90 3.47 -20.88 1.24
C GLU A 90 4.22 -21.79 0.25
N LEU A 91 4.53 -21.31 -0.96
CA LEU A 91 5.19 -22.07 -2.02
C LEU A 91 6.70 -21.77 -2.17
N GLY A 92 7.28 -20.85 -1.39
CA GLY A 92 8.70 -20.50 -1.52
C GLY A 92 9.26 -19.62 -0.38
N GLU A 93 10.59 -19.47 -0.34
CA GLU A 93 11.28 -18.67 0.71
C GLU A 93 11.16 -17.16 0.48
N ASP A 94 10.95 -16.72 -0.76
CA ASP A 94 10.88 -15.30 -1.15
C ASP A 94 9.54 -14.92 -1.78
N PHE A 95 8.94 -13.84 -1.29
CA PHE A 95 7.62 -13.37 -1.70
C PHE A 95 7.59 -12.89 -3.14
N GLU A 96 8.64 -12.19 -3.58
CA GLU A 96 8.73 -11.62 -4.93
C GLU A 96 8.80 -12.73 -5.98
N ASN A 97 9.68 -13.70 -5.76
CA ASN A 97 9.78 -14.90 -6.61
C ASN A 97 8.48 -15.71 -6.64
N SER A 98 7.83 -15.92 -5.49
CA SER A 98 6.53 -16.61 -5.45
C SER A 98 5.45 -15.85 -6.21
N LEU A 99 5.38 -14.52 -6.07
CA LEU A 99 4.42 -13.68 -6.78
C LEU A 99 4.64 -13.75 -8.30
N GLU A 100 5.89 -13.65 -8.75
CA GLU A 100 6.24 -13.78 -10.16
C GLU A 100 5.81 -15.13 -10.74
N PHE A 101 6.10 -16.23 -10.03
CA PHE A 101 5.67 -17.57 -10.43
C PHE A 101 4.14 -17.66 -10.61
N PHE A 102 3.35 -17.13 -9.67
CA PHE A 102 1.90 -17.14 -9.79
C PHE A 102 1.41 -16.33 -10.99
N ILE A 103 2.01 -15.17 -11.27
CA ILE A 103 1.66 -14.35 -12.42
C ILE A 103 1.97 -15.09 -13.73
N GLN A 104 3.16 -15.70 -13.82
CA GLN A 104 3.54 -16.52 -14.97
C GLN A 104 2.59 -17.71 -15.16
N LYS A 105 2.20 -18.39 -14.07
CA LYS A 105 1.25 -19.51 -14.09
C LYS A 105 -0.15 -19.08 -14.59
N VAL A 106 -0.63 -17.92 -14.17
CA VAL A 106 -1.91 -17.35 -14.65
C VAL A 106 -1.85 -17.06 -16.15
N ASN A 107 -0.72 -16.53 -16.63
CA ASN A 107 -0.52 -16.16 -18.03
C ASN A 107 -0.32 -17.37 -18.96
N SER A 108 0.33 -18.44 -18.48
CA SER A 108 0.70 -19.61 -19.29
C SER A 108 -0.33 -20.74 -19.26
N VAL A 109 -0.84 -21.08 -18.08
CA VAL A 109 -1.68 -22.28 -17.86
C VAL A 109 -3.16 -21.92 -17.73
N GLY A 110 -3.48 -20.64 -17.51
CA GLY A 110 -4.86 -20.21 -17.27
C GLY A 110 -5.44 -20.77 -15.97
N ASP A 111 -4.59 -21.07 -14.99
CA ASP A 111 -4.99 -21.65 -13.71
C ASP A 111 -5.98 -20.73 -12.97
N LYS A 112 -7.21 -21.23 -12.80
CA LYS A 112 -8.33 -20.46 -12.23
C LYS A 112 -8.10 -20.12 -10.76
N ASP A 113 -7.46 -21.01 -10.01
CA ASP A 113 -7.22 -20.78 -8.57
C ASP A 113 -6.14 -19.73 -8.38
N SER A 114 -5.04 -19.81 -9.14
CA SER A 114 -4.01 -18.76 -9.18
C SER A 114 -4.58 -17.43 -9.63
N ARG A 115 -5.48 -17.41 -10.63
CA ARG A 115 -6.12 -16.18 -11.10
C ARG A 115 -6.98 -15.55 -10.02
N THR A 116 -7.76 -16.36 -9.30
CA THR A 116 -8.57 -15.90 -8.17
C THR A 116 -7.68 -15.30 -7.09
N LEU A 117 -6.60 -15.99 -6.72
CA LEU A 117 -5.68 -15.53 -5.68
C LEU A 117 -4.95 -14.23 -6.05
N ILE A 118 -4.47 -14.10 -7.30
CA ILE A 118 -3.86 -12.86 -7.80
C ILE A 118 -4.87 -11.72 -7.83
N SER A 119 -6.11 -11.98 -8.26
CA SER A 119 -7.17 -10.97 -8.23
C SER A 119 -7.49 -10.51 -6.80
N GLU A 120 -7.60 -11.44 -5.85
CA GLU A 120 -7.77 -11.13 -4.42
C GLU A 120 -6.61 -10.29 -3.88
N LEU A 121 -5.36 -10.65 -4.23
CA LEU A 121 -4.18 -9.90 -3.82
C LEU A 121 -4.19 -8.48 -4.37
N PHE A 122 -4.45 -8.31 -5.66
CA PHE A 122 -4.46 -7.00 -6.31
C PHE A 122 -5.58 -6.12 -5.77
N GLN A 123 -6.78 -6.66 -5.60
CA GLN A 123 -7.88 -5.90 -5.00
C GLN A 123 -7.57 -5.52 -3.55
N GLY A 124 -7.09 -6.48 -2.75
CA GLY A 124 -6.68 -6.21 -1.36
C GLY A 124 -5.58 -5.16 -1.26
N THR A 125 -4.66 -5.12 -2.23
CA THR A 125 -3.60 -4.10 -2.32
C THR A 125 -4.19 -2.71 -2.53
N LEU A 126 -5.15 -2.57 -3.46
CA LEU A 126 -5.82 -1.30 -3.72
C LEU A 126 -6.64 -0.82 -2.51
N ASP A 127 -7.35 -1.74 -1.86
CA ASP A 127 -8.15 -1.45 -0.68
C ASP A 127 -7.27 -1.01 0.50
N VAL A 128 -6.12 -1.66 0.70
CA VAL A 128 -5.11 -1.29 1.71
C VAL A 128 -4.51 0.08 1.39
N MET A 129 -4.14 0.34 0.13
CA MET A 129 -3.61 1.65 -0.26
C MET A 129 -4.57 2.79 0.03
N LEU A 130 -5.85 2.60 -0.31
CA LEU A 130 -6.86 3.62 -0.13
C LEU A 130 -7.07 3.95 1.34
N ILE A 131 -7.18 2.93 2.20
CA ILE A 131 -7.38 3.16 3.64
C ILE A 131 -6.12 3.70 4.32
N ILE A 132 -4.92 3.30 3.89
CA ILE A 132 -3.66 3.88 4.37
C ILE A 132 -3.59 5.36 4.01
N HIS A 133 -3.96 5.74 2.78
CA HIS A 133 -4.04 7.15 2.40
C HIS A 133 -4.98 7.91 3.33
N GLN A 134 -6.20 7.40 3.55
CA GLN A 134 -7.17 8.02 4.46
C GLN A 134 -6.64 8.16 5.89
N LEU A 135 -5.96 7.14 6.42
CA LEU A 135 -5.34 7.18 7.75
C LEU A 135 -4.18 8.18 7.81
N SER A 136 -3.38 8.30 6.75
CA SER A 136 -2.25 9.23 6.69
C SER A 136 -2.69 10.70 6.79
N GLU A 137 -3.94 11.00 6.37
CA GLU A 137 -4.55 12.31 6.51
C GLU A 137 -5.15 12.56 7.91
N GLN A 138 -5.11 11.58 8.83
CA GLN A 138 -5.78 11.63 10.15
C GLN A 138 -4.82 11.61 11.35
N GLU A 139 -3.75 12.40 11.31
CA GLU A 139 -2.81 12.59 12.44
C GLU A 139 -2.27 11.26 13.03
N LEU A 140 -1.79 10.38 12.15
CA LEU A 140 -1.34 9.02 12.48
C LEU A 140 -0.25 8.95 13.57
N HIS A 141 0.48 10.05 13.80
CA HIS A 141 1.47 10.20 14.88
C HIS A 141 0.88 10.04 16.30
N HIS A 142 -0.43 10.19 16.49
CA HIS A 142 -1.09 9.86 17.75
C HIS A 142 -1.27 8.35 17.97
N TYR A 143 -1.08 7.54 16.93
CA TYR A 143 -1.29 6.08 16.93
C TYR A 143 -0.01 5.35 16.48
N PRO A 144 1.06 5.40 17.29
CA PRO A 144 2.38 4.90 16.91
C PRO A 144 2.40 3.42 16.45
N SER A 145 1.59 2.57 17.07
CA SER A 145 1.47 1.16 16.65
C SER A 145 0.92 1.02 15.23
N HIS A 146 -0.07 1.83 14.85
CA HIS A 146 -0.64 1.83 13.51
C HIS A 146 0.32 2.47 12.50
N LEU A 147 1.00 3.57 12.86
CA LEU A 147 2.06 4.15 12.03
C LEU A 147 3.13 3.10 11.68
N LYS A 148 3.58 2.34 12.69
CA LYS A 148 4.53 1.24 12.49
C LYS A 148 3.98 0.19 11.53
N LEU A 149 2.77 -0.29 11.77
CA LEU A 149 2.14 -1.32 10.92
C LEU A 149 1.94 -0.85 9.47
N VAL A 150 1.48 0.39 9.27
CA VAL A 150 1.33 1.02 7.95
C VAL A 150 2.66 1.01 7.19
N VAL A 151 3.73 1.50 7.81
CA VAL A 151 5.06 1.56 7.18
C VAL A 151 5.60 0.16 6.88
N GLU A 152 5.36 -0.82 7.75
CA GLU A 152 5.76 -2.21 7.50
C GLU A 152 4.98 -2.85 6.35
N LEU A 153 3.69 -2.56 6.24
CA LEU A 153 2.80 -3.11 5.22
C LEU A 153 3.10 -2.51 3.84
N MET A 154 3.41 -1.21 3.78
CA MET A 154 3.59 -0.49 2.51
C MET A 154 4.71 -1.06 1.64
N ARG A 155 5.77 -1.65 2.22
CA ARG A 155 6.79 -2.35 1.42
C ARG A 155 6.19 -3.51 0.62
N LYS A 156 5.37 -4.35 1.25
CA LYS A 156 4.73 -5.48 0.57
C LYS A 156 3.73 -5.00 -0.48
N VAL A 157 2.99 -3.93 -0.18
CA VAL A 157 2.09 -3.27 -1.13
C VAL A 157 2.86 -2.78 -2.36
N CYS A 158 3.99 -2.10 -2.18
CA CYS A 158 4.84 -1.63 -3.27
C CYS A 158 5.29 -2.77 -4.17
N VAL A 159 5.76 -3.89 -3.58
CA VAL A 159 6.13 -5.09 -4.35
C VAL A 159 4.96 -5.56 -5.22
N VAL A 160 3.76 -5.74 -4.64
CA VAL A 160 2.60 -6.19 -5.42
C VAL A 160 2.26 -5.21 -6.55
N LEU A 161 2.39 -3.90 -6.30
CA LEU A 161 2.10 -2.87 -7.30
C LEU A 161 3.14 -2.81 -8.42
N MET A 162 4.40 -3.15 -8.16
CA MET A 162 5.40 -3.26 -9.23
C MET A 162 4.95 -4.24 -10.31
N TYR A 163 4.40 -5.39 -9.90
CA TYR A 163 3.86 -6.39 -10.81
C TYR A 163 2.48 -6.02 -11.36
N ALA A 164 1.59 -5.43 -10.54
CA ALA A 164 0.23 -5.09 -10.97
C ALA A 164 0.17 -3.84 -11.88
N LYS A 165 1.19 -2.98 -11.83
CA LYS A 165 1.27 -1.69 -12.54
C LYS A 165 2.63 -1.56 -13.22
N GLU A 166 2.88 -2.41 -14.21
CA GLU A 166 4.13 -2.44 -14.99
C GLU A 166 4.59 -1.05 -15.47
N TRP A 167 3.67 -0.21 -15.95
CA TRP A 167 3.94 1.17 -16.39
C TRP A 167 4.49 2.12 -15.30
N ALA A 168 4.42 1.73 -14.03
CA ALA A 168 4.90 2.48 -12.87
C ALA A 168 5.78 1.60 -11.95
N SER A 169 6.33 0.50 -12.48
CA SER A 169 7.14 -0.45 -11.71
C SER A 169 8.32 0.24 -11.01
N GLU A 170 9.11 1.04 -11.73
CA GLU A 170 10.24 1.80 -11.17
C GLU A 170 9.82 2.75 -10.04
N PHE A 171 8.66 3.41 -10.20
CA PHE A 171 8.11 4.29 -9.15
C PHE A 171 7.79 3.50 -7.88
N TYR A 172 7.14 2.34 -8.00
CA TYR A 172 6.77 1.53 -6.85
C TYR A 172 7.99 0.85 -6.20
N GLU A 173 9.01 0.51 -6.99
CA GLU A 173 10.28 0.03 -6.48
C GLU A 173 10.96 1.10 -5.60
N GLU A 174 11.08 2.32 -6.10
CA GLU A 174 11.68 3.44 -5.37
C GLU A 174 10.84 3.81 -4.14
N LEU A 175 9.52 3.83 -4.26
CA LEU A 175 8.62 4.03 -3.12
C LEU A 175 8.81 2.94 -2.06
N GLY A 176 9.02 1.68 -2.47
CA GLY A 176 9.30 0.55 -1.58
C GLY A 176 10.64 0.69 -0.83
N LYS A 177 11.68 1.21 -1.50
CA LYS A 177 12.97 1.57 -0.87
C LYS A 177 12.79 2.66 0.18
N ASN A 178 12.03 3.70 -0.17
CA ASN A 178 11.68 4.81 0.72
C ASN A 178 10.93 4.34 1.99
N TYR A 179 9.91 3.48 1.85
CA TYR A 179 9.24 2.88 3.01
C TYR A 179 10.16 1.94 3.81
N SER A 180 11.08 1.23 3.17
CA SER A 180 12.08 0.41 3.86
C SER A 180 13.04 1.24 4.73
N GLN A 181 13.42 2.43 4.27
CA GLN A 181 14.18 3.39 5.06
C GLN A 181 13.34 3.93 6.22
N LEU A 182 12.12 4.41 5.93
CA LEU A 182 11.21 4.93 6.96
C LEU A 182 10.91 3.88 8.04
N LYS A 183 10.80 2.60 7.68
CA LYS A 183 10.66 1.49 8.62
C LYS A 183 11.81 1.42 9.64
N LYS A 184 13.05 1.64 9.20
CA LYS A 184 14.23 1.67 10.10
C LYS A 184 14.13 2.84 11.08
N GLU A 185 13.75 4.02 10.58
CA GLU A 185 13.52 5.21 11.40
C GLU A 185 12.43 4.96 12.45
N VAL A 186 11.27 4.45 12.02
CA VAL A 186 10.13 4.17 12.90
C VAL A 186 10.47 3.11 13.94
N ARG A 187 11.19 2.04 13.59
CA ARG A 187 11.62 1.00 14.55
C ARG A 187 12.55 1.53 15.62
N SER A 188 13.40 2.51 15.31
CA SER A 188 14.27 3.15 16.30
C SER A 188 13.51 4.04 17.29
N LEU A 189 12.32 4.53 16.90
CA LEU A 189 11.51 5.46 17.69
C LEU A 189 10.40 4.77 18.48
N ILE A 190 9.78 3.76 17.87
CA ILE A 190 8.61 3.06 18.41
C ILE A 190 9.05 1.65 18.80
N PRO A 191 9.37 1.41 20.09
CA PRO A 191 9.77 0.09 20.54
C PRO A 191 8.69 -0.93 20.20
N ASP A 192 9.11 -2.15 19.86
CA ASP A 192 8.19 -3.27 19.86
C ASP A 192 7.58 -3.36 21.25
N ARG A 193 6.26 -3.18 21.35
CA ARG A 193 5.56 -3.56 22.57
C ARG A 193 5.87 -5.04 22.72
N VAL A 194 6.71 -5.39 23.70
CA VAL A 194 6.63 -6.70 24.32
C VAL A 194 5.15 -6.82 24.66
N LEU A 195 4.42 -7.67 23.94
CA LEU A 195 3.10 -8.10 24.35
C LEU A 195 3.35 -8.72 25.72
N GLU A 196 3.26 -7.91 26.78
CA GLU A 196 3.26 -8.39 28.15
C GLU A 196 2.19 -9.46 28.17
N LYS A 197 2.63 -10.69 28.36
CA LYS A 197 1.80 -11.86 28.59
C LYS A 197 0.80 -11.54 29.69
N LYS A 198 -0.38 -11.04 29.32
CA LYS A 198 -1.60 -11.19 30.11
C LYS A 198 -2.10 -12.63 30.00
N GLU A 199 -1.22 -13.56 30.35
CA GLU A 199 -1.52 -14.98 30.60
C GLU A 199 -0.93 -15.46 31.94
N MET A 200 -0.44 -14.56 32.81
CA MET A 200 0.00 -14.92 34.16
C MET A 200 -0.74 -14.18 35.29
N ARG A 201 -2.07 -14.07 35.18
CA ARG A 201 -2.95 -13.77 36.33
C ARG A 201 -4.25 -14.59 36.33
N GLN A 202 -4.23 -15.81 35.79
CA GLN A 202 -5.27 -16.83 36.04
C GLN A 202 -4.76 -18.04 36.84
N LYS A 203 -3.58 -17.96 37.47
CA LYS A 203 -3.14 -18.93 38.49
C LYS A 203 -2.80 -18.22 39.79
N LYS A 204 -3.85 -17.80 40.50
CA LYS A 204 -3.93 -17.82 41.97
C LYS A 204 -5.42 -17.95 42.33
N LEU A 205 -5.97 -19.15 42.15
CA LEU A 205 -6.93 -19.62 43.16
C LEU A 205 -6.05 -20.03 44.36
N PRO A 206 -6.27 -19.49 45.56
CA PRO A 206 -5.78 -20.12 46.77
C PRO A 206 -6.54 -21.43 46.94
N GLU A 207 -5.82 -22.54 47.00
CA GLU A 207 -6.28 -23.70 47.74
C GLU A 207 -6.26 -23.30 49.21
N GLU A 208 -7.42 -23.02 49.80
CA GLU A 208 -7.59 -22.99 51.25
C GLU A 208 -8.99 -23.53 51.61
N PHE A 209 -8.95 -24.74 52.18
CA PHE A 209 -9.91 -25.46 53.04
C PHE A 209 -11.30 -25.85 52.53
#